data_AF-A0A819PBS9-F1
#
_entry.id   AF-A0A819PBS9-F1
#
_cell.length_a   1.000
_cell.length_b   1.000
_cell.length_c   1.000
_cell.angle_alpha   90.00
_cell.angle_beta   90.00
_cell.angle_gamma   90.00
#
_symmetry.space_group_name_H-M   'P 1'
#
loop_
_entity.id
_entity.type
_entity.pdbx_description
1 polymer ?
#
loop_
_entity_poly.entity_id
_entity_poly.type
_entity_poly.pdbx_seq_one_letter_code
_entity_poly.pdbx_strand_id
1 'polypeptide(L)'
;MNMLDDLSIVYWPDCQSLLNVLRNETYNIWDQDVDLSIEWPFESNHIHSELNNIELFIKTFQKNDFNVEYYPDRKLFSLSSVNENSDRHPHVDIWLWKRYDKNGVKPVLQLFDFSLKYQSRLISDIYPLKSVTWLGRNVKIPSQSHKIAYKEYGASYMKPLFIRDNCFHNLIDGRWFYGT
;
A
#
# COMPACT_ATOMS: atom_id res chain seq x y z
N MET A 1 -8.89 -11.04 -12.74
CA MET A 1 -7.59 -10.61 -13.31
C MET A 1 -6.85 -9.88 -12.22
N ASN A 2 -5.59 -10.22 -11.94
CA ASN A 2 -4.81 -9.59 -10.89
C ASN A 2 -3.68 -8.80 -11.55
N MET A 3 -3.98 -7.56 -11.94
CA MET A 3 -3.19 -6.82 -12.91
C MET A 3 -1.70 -6.66 -12.50
N LEU A 4 -1.42 -6.49 -11.21
CA LEU A 4 -0.03 -6.41 -10.73
C LEU A 4 0.72 -7.74 -10.88
N ASP A 5 0.06 -8.88 -10.62
CA ASP A 5 0.65 -10.20 -10.88
C ASP A 5 0.86 -10.42 -12.40
N ASP A 6 -0.08 -9.98 -13.24
CA ASP A 6 0.02 -10.10 -14.71
C ASP A 6 1.20 -9.26 -15.25
N LEU A 7 1.50 -8.13 -14.61
CA LEU A 7 2.68 -7.30 -14.88
C LEU A 7 3.95 -7.78 -14.17
N SER A 8 3.92 -8.95 -13.51
CA SER A 8 5.04 -9.48 -12.72
C SER A 8 5.57 -8.50 -11.66
N ILE A 9 4.77 -7.52 -11.23
CA ILE A 9 5.14 -6.53 -10.23
C ILE A 9 4.99 -7.19 -8.87
N VAL A 10 6.07 -7.19 -8.08
CA VAL A 10 6.02 -7.69 -6.71
C VAL A 10 5.44 -6.63 -5.80
N TYR A 11 4.33 -6.96 -5.13
CA TYR A 11 3.61 -6.05 -4.24
C TYR A 11 3.20 -6.75 -2.93
N TRP A 12 2.89 -5.97 -1.91
CA TRP A 12 2.38 -6.46 -0.63
C TRP A 12 1.36 -5.48 -0.02
N PRO A 13 0.40 -5.96 0.80
CA PRO A 13 -0.48 -5.07 1.55
C PRO A 13 0.32 -4.33 2.63
N ASP A 14 0.04 -3.05 2.81
CA ASP A 14 0.70 -2.19 3.78
C ASP A 14 -0.32 -1.52 4.70
N CYS A 15 0.15 -0.73 5.67
CA CYS A 15 -0.69 0.12 6.52
C CYS A 15 -1.89 -0.65 7.12
N GLN A 16 -3.10 -0.10 7.00
CA GLN A 16 -4.31 -0.68 7.57
C GLN A 16 -4.71 -1.97 6.83
N SER A 17 -4.42 -2.07 5.53
CA SER A 17 -4.64 -3.29 4.76
C SER A 17 -3.79 -4.46 5.28
N LEU A 18 -2.54 -4.23 5.68
CA LEU A 18 -1.72 -5.25 6.34
C LEU A 18 -2.31 -5.67 7.69
N LEU A 19 -2.84 -4.73 8.49
CA LEU A 19 -3.49 -5.05 9.75
C LEU A 19 -4.73 -5.93 9.53
N ASN A 20 -5.57 -5.60 8.55
CA ASN A 20 -6.75 -6.38 8.22
C ASN A 20 -6.37 -7.82 7.86
N VAL A 21 -5.30 -8.01 7.07
CA VAL A 21 -4.75 -9.34 6.76
C VAL A 21 -4.27 -10.06 8.02
N LEU A 22 -3.45 -9.41 8.85
CA LEU A 22 -2.86 -10.03 10.05
C LEU A 22 -3.91 -10.41 11.10
N ARG A 23 -4.98 -9.63 11.21
CA ARG A 23 -6.09 -9.88 12.15
C ARG A 23 -7.18 -10.78 11.56
N ASN A 24 -7.07 -11.12 10.27
CA ASN A 24 -8.12 -11.78 9.51
C ASN A 24 -9.47 -11.04 9.60
N GLU A 25 -9.40 -9.71 9.53
CA GLU A 25 -10.55 -8.79 9.53
C GLU A 25 -10.93 -8.43 8.09
N THR A 26 -12.20 -8.09 7.87
CA THR A 26 -12.63 -7.44 6.63
C THR A 26 -12.20 -5.96 6.63
N TYR A 27 -12.28 -5.31 5.48
CA TYR A 27 -12.16 -3.84 5.40
C TYR A 27 -13.14 -3.18 6.36
N ASN A 28 -12.72 -2.11 7.04
CA ASN A 28 -13.63 -1.37 7.90
C ASN A 28 -14.66 -0.66 7.01
N ILE A 29 -15.91 -0.59 7.44
CA ILE A 29 -16.98 0.06 6.67
C ILE A 29 -16.74 1.56 6.41
N TRP A 30 -15.86 2.19 7.18
CA TRP A 30 -15.45 3.59 7.04
C TRP A 30 -14.08 3.77 6.35
N ASP A 31 -13.41 2.67 6.02
CA ASP A 31 -12.10 2.60 5.40
C ASP A 31 -12.31 2.05 3.99
N GLN A 32 -12.35 2.97 3.03
CA GLN A 32 -12.75 2.67 1.66
C GLN A 32 -11.55 2.40 0.75
N ASP A 33 -10.34 2.47 1.29
CA ASP A 33 -9.09 2.32 0.58
C ASP A 33 -8.37 1.00 0.90
N VAL A 34 -7.58 0.57 -0.07
CA VAL A 34 -6.67 -0.57 0.04
C VAL A 34 -5.25 -0.07 -0.16
N ASP A 35 -4.40 -0.25 0.85
CA ASP A 35 -3.00 0.10 0.79
C ASP A 35 -2.17 -1.07 0.28
N LEU A 36 -1.55 -0.89 -0.88
CA LEU A 36 -0.52 -1.76 -1.41
C LEU A 36 0.80 -1.01 -1.48
N SER A 37 1.89 -1.77 -1.49
CA SER A 37 3.24 -1.23 -1.65
C SER A 37 4.00 -2.02 -2.68
N ILE A 38 4.82 -1.30 -3.44
CA ILE A 38 5.77 -1.86 -4.39
C ILE A 38 7.15 -1.27 -4.16
N GLU A 39 8.18 -2.01 -4.53
CA GLU A 39 9.50 -1.43 -4.73
C GLU A 39 9.54 -0.68 -6.07
N TRP A 40 9.92 0.60 -6.04
CA TRP A 40 9.98 1.45 -7.22
C TRP A 40 11.11 2.50 -7.09
N PRO A 41 11.90 2.77 -8.14
CA PRO A 41 11.81 2.19 -9.49
C PRO A 41 12.17 0.70 -9.53
N PHE A 42 11.66 0.00 -10.54
CA PHE A 42 12.02 -1.37 -10.85
C PHE A 42 13.47 -1.45 -11.33
N GLU A 43 14.15 -2.54 -10.97
CA GLU A 43 15.49 -2.87 -11.46
C GLU A 43 15.53 -2.90 -13.00
N SER A 44 16.69 -2.59 -13.58
CA SER A 44 16.83 -2.48 -15.05
C SER A 44 16.58 -3.80 -15.79
N ASN A 45 16.75 -4.93 -15.11
CA ASN A 45 16.47 -6.28 -15.63
C ASN A 45 15.02 -6.74 -15.40
N HIS A 46 14.17 -5.91 -14.78
CA HIS A 46 12.74 -6.20 -14.67
C HIS A 46 12.11 -6.23 -16.07
N ILE A 47 11.24 -7.22 -16.33
CA ILE A 47 10.59 -7.41 -17.65
C ILE A 47 9.77 -6.18 -18.09
N HIS A 48 9.32 -5.39 -17.11
CA HIS A 48 8.58 -4.15 -17.31
C HIS A 48 9.35 -2.92 -16.79
N SER A 49 10.68 -2.86 -16.95
CA SER A 49 11.46 -1.71 -16.48
C SER A 49 11.07 -0.38 -17.17
N GLU A 50 10.40 -0.43 -18.33
CA GLU A 50 9.78 0.72 -18.99
C GLU A 50 8.69 1.40 -18.12
N LEU A 51 8.07 0.65 -17.21
CA LEU A 51 7.07 1.16 -16.26
C LEU A 51 7.68 2.08 -15.16
N ASN A 52 9.01 2.25 -15.16
CA ASN A 52 9.66 3.34 -14.41
C ASN A 52 9.34 4.73 -14.99
N ASN A 53 8.82 4.80 -16.22
CA ASN A 53 8.23 6.02 -16.73
C ASN A 53 6.82 6.21 -16.14
N ILE A 54 6.63 7.27 -15.35
CA ILE A 54 5.37 7.55 -14.65
C ILE A 54 4.18 7.66 -15.62
N GLU A 55 4.34 8.29 -16.78
CA GLU A 55 3.26 8.42 -17.76
C GLU A 55 2.86 7.07 -18.35
N LEU A 56 3.84 6.20 -18.60
CA LEU A 56 3.59 4.85 -19.09
C LEU A 56 2.94 3.98 -18.01
N PHE A 57 3.36 4.12 -16.75
CA PHE A 57 2.70 3.51 -15.60
C PHE A 57 1.23 3.90 -15.56
N ILE A 58 0.92 5.21 -15.54
CA ILE A 58 -0.46 5.74 -15.53
C ILE A 58 -1.27 5.18 -16.70
N LYS A 59 -0.75 5.27 -17.94
CA LYS A 59 -1.45 4.76 -19.13
C LYS A 59 -1.71 3.26 -19.08
N THR A 60 -0.88 2.49 -18.39
CA THR A 60 -1.05 1.04 -18.24
C THR A 60 -2.26 0.73 -17.36
N PHE A 61 -2.43 1.42 -16.24
CA PHE A 61 -3.61 1.28 -15.38
C PHE A 61 -4.89 1.83 -16.05
N GLN A 62 -4.80 2.96 -16.75
CA GLN A 62 -5.94 3.53 -17.47
C GLN A 62 -6.50 2.61 -18.57
N LYS A 63 -5.64 1.82 -19.24
CA LYS A 63 -6.08 0.79 -20.20
C LYS A 63 -6.86 -0.36 -19.56
N ASN A 64 -6.83 -0.48 -18.24
CA ASN A 64 -7.52 -1.50 -17.45
C ASN A 64 -8.68 -0.89 -16.64
N ASP A 65 -9.31 0.16 -17.17
CA ASP A 65 -10.51 0.80 -16.61
C ASP A 65 -10.33 1.36 -15.18
N PHE A 66 -9.13 1.88 -14.88
CA PHE A 66 -8.85 2.66 -13.67
C PHE A 66 -8.70 4.16 -13.96
N ASN A 67 -9.30 4.99 -13.12
CA ASN A 67 -8.85 6.36 -12.92
C ASN A 67 -7.57 6.31 -12.08
N VAL A 68 -6.57 7.12 -12.44
CA VAL A 68 -5.25 7.08 -11.81
C VAL A 68 -4.83 8.48 -11.45
N GLU A 69 -4.55 8.70 -10.17
CA GLU A 69 -3.96 9.92 -9.65
C GLU A 69 -2.56 9.62 -9.14
N TYR A 70 -1.60 10.51 -9.43
CA TYR A 70 -0.24 10.39 -8.94
C TYR A 70 0.07 11.55 -8.00
N TYR A 71 0.49 11.21 -6.78
CA TYR A 71 0.87 12.14 -5.74
C TYR A 71 2.40 12.15 -5.59
N PRO A 72 3.13 13.02 -6.33
CA PRO A 72 4.59 12.99 -6.39
C PRO A 72 5.26 13.26 -5.04
N ASP A 73 4.63 14.07 -4.19
CA ASP A 73 5.14 14.44 -2.87
C ASP A 73 5.03 13.29 -1.86
N ARG A 74 4.05 12.40 -2.07
CA ARG A 74 3.79 11.22 -1.24
C ARG A 74 4.41 9.94 -1.79
N LYS A 75 4.88 9.98 -3.05
CA LYS A 75 5.32 8.81 -3.81
C LYS A 75 4.24 7.71 -3.81
N LEU A 76 3.06 8.10 -4.25
CA LEU A 76 1.85 7.30 -4.18
C LEU A 76 1.06 7.41 -5.49
N PHE A 77 0.57 6.29 -6.00
CA PHE A 77 -0.52 6.28 -6.99
C PHE A 77 -1.83 5.91 -6.30
N SER A 78 -2.92 6.59 -6.62
CA SER A 78 -4.26 6.20 -6.19
C SER A 78 -5.09 5.75 -7.39
N LEU A 79 -5.73 4.58 -7.28
CA LEU A 79 -6.48 3.94 -8.35
C LEU A 79 -7.95 3.81 -7.95
N SER A 80 -8.85 4.41 -8.71
CA SER A 80 -10.30 4.29 -8.49
C SER A 80 -11.00 3.75 -9.73
N SER A 81 -12.23 3.24 -9.56
CA SER A 81 -13.01 2.73 -10.69
C SER A 81 -13.51 3.88 -11.58
N VAL A 82 -13.47 3.69 -12.90
CA VAL A 82 -13.95 4.68 -13.88
C VAL A 82 -15.45 4.99 -13.75
N ASN A 83 -16.24 4.08 -13.16
CA ASN A 83 -17.70 4.20 -13.09
C ASN A 83 -18.24 4.74 -11.75
N GLU A 84 -17.38 5.08 -10.79
CA GLU A 84 -17.84 5.65 -9.53
C GLU A 84 -18.08 7.16 -9.68
N ASN A 85 -19.24 7.63 -9.24
CA ASN A 85 -19.73 9.02 -9.38
C ASN A 85 -20.07 9.68 -8.03
N SER A 86 -19.49 9.21 -6.92
CA SER A 86 -19.77 9.77 -5.58
C SER A 86 -18.49 10.28 -4.93
N ASP A 87 -18.56 11.44 -4.27
CA ASP A 87 -17.49 12.18 -3.57
C ASP A 87 -16.67 11.39 -2.49
N ARG A 88 -16.80 10.07 -2.45
CA ARG A 88 -16.20 9.09 -1.51
C ARG A 88 -15.90 7.79 -2.27
N HIS A 89 -14.84 7.80 -3.08
CA HIS A 89 -14.49 6.70 -3.99
C HIS A 89 -13.66 5.63 -3.31
N PRO A 90 -14.12 4.37 -3.25
CA PRO A 90 -13.25 3.22 -3.07
C PRO A 90 -12.04 3.29 -4.00
N HIS A 91 -10.84 3.15 -3.42
CA HIS A 91 -9.61 3.24 -4.18
C HIS A 91 -8.52 2.30 -3.66
N VAL A 92 -7.50 2.10 -4.48
CA VAL A 92 -6.29 1.37 -4.12
C VAL A 92 -5.12 2.34 -4.17
N ASP A 93 -4.49 2.53 -3.02
CA ASP A 93 -3.28 3.32 -2.87
C ASP A 93 -2.06 2.43 -3.05
N ILE A 94 -1.17 2.75 -3.99
CA ILE A 94 0.08 2.06 -4.26
C ILE A 94 1.25 2.95 -3.86
N TRP A 95 1.85 2.61 -2.72
CA TRP A 95 3.01 3.29 -2.15
C TRP A 95 4.31 2.84 -2.84
N LEU A 96 5.12 3.80 -3.27
CA LEU A 96 6.32 3.59 -4.07
C LEU A 96 7.59 3.65 -3.19
N TRP A 97 8.01 2.49 -2.71
CA TRP A 97 9.18 2.36 -1.84
C TRP A 97 10.48 2.34 -2.64
N LYS A 98 11.40 3.26 -2.35
CA LYS A 98 12.68 3.32 -3.02
C LYS A 98 13.73 2.47 -2.30
N ARG A 99 14.41 1.60 -3.04
CA ARG A 99 15.59 0.87 -2.55
C ARG A 99 16.79 1.80 -2.38
N TYR A 100 17.46 1.67 -1.24
CA TYR A 100 18.76 2.24 -0.97
C TYR A 100 19.71 1.12 -0.58
N ASP A 101 20.72 0.92 -1.41
CA ASP A 101 21.84 0.01 -1.16
C ASP A 101 23.12 0.83 -1.06
N LYS A 102 23.83 0.70 0.07
CA LYS A 102 25.11 1.37 0.30
C LYS A 102 26.06 0.35 0.87
N ASN A 103 27.24 0.22 0.25
CA ASN A 103 28.28 -0.71 0.66
C ASN A 103 28.50 -0.70 2.19
N GLY A 104 28.39 -1.87 2.81
CA GLY A 104 28.56 -2.07 4.25
C GLY A 104 27.31 -1.76 5.11
N VAL A 105 26.20 -1.31 4.51
CA VAL A 105 24.92 -1.08 5.18
C VAL A 105 23.90 -2.08 4.66
N LYS A 106 23.04 -2.61 5.54
CA LYS A 106 21.95 -3.49 5.11
C LYS A 106 21.00 -2.70 4.19
N PRO A 107 20.61 -3.26 3.04
CA PRO A 107 19.79 -2.53 2.10
C PRO A 107 18.40 -2.27 2.69
N VAL A 108 17.88 -1.08 2.43
CA VAL A 108 16.63 -0.59 2.99
C VAL A 108 15.68 -0.09 1.91
N LEU A 109 14.39 -0.22 2.16
CA LEU A 109 13.34 0.48 1.44
C LEU A 109 12.99 1.75 2.21
N GLN A 110 12.94 2.89 1.53
CA GLN A 110 12.53 4.16 2.12
C GLN A 110 11.37 4.78 1.36
N LEU A 111 10.46 5.38 2.12
CA LEU A 111 9.32 6.13 1.63
C LEU A 111 9.20 7.38 2.49
N PHE A 112 9.43 8.54 1.89
CA PHE A 112 9.36 9.82 2.60
C PHE A 112 7.94 10.37 2.52
N ASP A 113 7.09 9.95 3.45
CA ASP A 113 5.75 10.50 3.65
C ASP A 113 5.50 10.68 5.16
N PHE A 114 5.14 11.90 5.57
CA PHE A 114 4.95 12.27 6.98
C PHE A 114 3.77 11.55 7.65
N SER A 115 2.85 10.97 6.88
CA SER A 115 1.74 10.16 7.39
C SER A 115 2.17 8.79 7.88
N LEU A 116 3.33 8.29 7.45
CA LEU A 116 3.88 7.00 7.89
C LEU A 116 4.88 7.20 9.03
N LYS A 117 4.74 6.40 10.09
CA LYS A 117 5.70 6.38 11.21
C LYS A 117 6.93 5.54 10.87
N TYR A 118 6.77 4.47 10.10
CA TYR A 118 7.83 3.54 9.76
C TYR A 118 8.30 3.66 8.30
N GLN A 119 8.89 4.81 7.98
CA GLN A 119 9.36 5.24 6.65
C GLN A 119 10.63 4.56 6.12
N SER A 120 11.31 3.73 6.92
CA SER A 120 12.56 3.06 6.52
C SER A 120 12.58 1.60 6.99
N ARG A 121 12.54 0.67 6.04
CA ARG A 121 12.33 -0.75 6.27
C ARG A 121 13.51 -1.55 5.76
N LEU A 122 13.98 -2.53 6.53
CA LEU A 122 15.01 -3.44 6.02
C LEU A 122 14.40 -4.29 4.92
N ILE A 123 15.13 -4.52 3.83
CA ILE A 123 14.68 -5.42 2.76
C ILE A 123 14.42 -6.83 3.31
N SER A 124 15.21 -7.28 4.29
CA SER A 124 15.02 -8.56 4.98
C SER A 124 13.74 -8.64 5.81
N ASP A 125 13.12 -7.50 6.17
CA ASP A 125 11.82 -7.49 6.86
C ASP A 125 10.67 -7.67 5.87
N ILE A 126 10.90 -7.38 4.59
CA ILE A 126 9.93 -7.49 3.50
C ILE A 126 10.08 -8.83 2.78
N TYR A 127 11.27 -9.12 2.26
CA TYR A 127 11.52 -10.27 1.41
C TYR A 127 12.13 -11.46 2.19
N PRO A 128 11.91 -12.70 1.72
CA PRO A 128 10.93 -13.08 0.70
C PRO A 128 9.50 -12.89 1.23
N LEU A 129 8.56 -12.50 0.34
CA LEU A 129 7.16 -12.41 0.72
C LEU A 129 6.60 -13.79 1.08
N LYS A 130 5.67 -13.82 2.03
CA LYS A 130 4.97 -15.03 2.50
C LYS A 130 3.55 -15.05 1.96
N SER A 131 3.10 -16.19 1.46
CA SER A 131 1.70 -16.36 1.07
C SER A 131 0.83 -16.68 2.29
N VAL A 132 -0.28 -15.96 2.44
CA VAL A 132 -1.30 -16.21 3.47
C VAL A 132 -2.69 -16.15 2.84
N THR A 133 -3.64 -16.87 3.43
CA THR A 133 -5.05 -16.78 3.02
C THR A 133 -5.75 -15.69 3.81
N TRP A 134 -6.38 -14.75 3.11
CA TRP A 134 -7.20 -13.68 3.68
C TRP A 134 -8.50 -13.58 2.90
N LEU A 135 -9.64 -13.69 3.58
CA LEU A 135 -10.99 -13.68 2.97
C LEU A 135 -11.13 -14.63 1.77
N GLY A 136 -10.52 -15.82 1.86
CA GLY A 136 -10.54 -16.84 0.81
C GLY A 136 -9.63 -16.58 -0.39
N ARG A 137 -8.83 -15.52 -0.37
CA ARG A 137 -7.83 -15.20 -1.40
C ARG A 137 -6.41 -15.39 -0.85
N ASN A 138 -5.49 -15.81 -1.70
CA ASN A 138 -4.07 -15.84 -1.35
C ASN A 138 -3.46 -14.45 -1.56
N VAL A 139 -2.80 -13.92 -0.53
CA VAL A 139 -2.14 -12.62 -0.53
C VAL A 139 -0.69 -12.80 -0.09
N LYS A 140 0.22 -12.07 -0.72
CA LYS A 140 1.64 -12.05 -0.38
C LYS A 140 1.91 -10.94 0.64
N ILE A 141 2.38 -11.28 1.83
CA ILE A 141 2.71 -10.33 2.90
C ILE A 141 4.22 -10.29 3.18
N PRO A 142 4.75 -9.23 3.82
CA PRO A 142 6.14 -9.19 4.25
C PRO A 142 6.62 -10.39 5.08
N SER A 143 7.90 -10.73 5.00
CA SER A 143 8.47 -11.84 5.77
C SER A 143 8.37 -11.61 7.29
N GLN A 144 8.47 -10.35 7.72
CA GLN A 144 8.36 -9.89 9.11
C GLN A 144 7.15 -8.97 9.32
N SER A 145 5.98 -9.31 8.76
CA SER A 145 4.76 -8.48 8.83
C SER A 145 4.39 -7.99 10.23
N HIS A 146 4.44 -8.87 11.25
CA HIS A 146 4.14 -8.47 12.63
C HIS A 146 5.13 -7.43 13.18
N LYS A 147 6.41 -7.52 12.81
CA LYS A 147 7.44 -6.54 13.20
C LYS A 147 7.16 -5.18 12.53
N ILE A 148 6.78 -5.19 11.25
CA ILE A 148 6.42 -3.97 10.51
C ILE A 148 5.19 -3.31 11.14
N ALA A 149 4.12 -4.09 11.34
CA ALA A 149 2.89 -3.60 11.96
C ALA A 149 3.11 -3.09 13.40
N TYR A 150 3.95 -3.75 14.19
CA TYR A 150 4.32 -3.27 15.53
C TYR A 150 5.07 -1.94 15.49
N LYS A 151 5.95 -1.72 14.51
CA LYS A 151 6.68 -0.45 14.38
C LYS A 151 5.78 0.70 13.95
N GLU A 152 4.76 0.43 13.14
CA GLU A 152 3.80 1.44 12.68
C GLU A 152 2.74 1.77 13.75
N TYR A 153 2.17 0.75 14.39
CA TYR A 153 0.99 0.89 15.25
C TYR A 153 1.23 0.58 16.75
N GLY A 154 2.47 0.24 17.12
CA GLY A 154 2.84 -0.09 18.50
C GLY A 154 2.27 -1.44 18.98
N ALA A 155 2.32 -1.67 20.29
CA ALA A 155 1.89 -2.92 20.92
C ALA A 155 0.40 -3.26 20.72
N SER A 156 -0.42 -2.26 20.37
CA SER A 156 -1.85 -2.42 20.10
C SER A 156 -2.18 -2.88 18.68
N TYR A 157 -1.19 -3.14 17.81
CA TYR A 157 -1.45 -3.44 16.40
C TYR A 157 -2.32 -4.69 16.16
N MET A 158 -2.46 -5.63 17.10
CA MET A 158 -3.39 -6.76 16.98
C MET A 158 -4.74 -6.55 17.66
N LYS A 159 -4.94 -5.41 18.33
CA LYS A 159 -6.23 -5.08 18.93
C LYS A 159 -7.08 -4.43 17.84
N PRO A 160 -8.32 -4.90 17.60
CA PRO A 160 -9.25 -4.22 16.71
C PRO A 160 -9.48 -2.82 17.25
N LEU A 161 -8.97 -1.81 16.54
CA LEU A 161 -9.23 -0.42 16.89
C LEU A 161 -10.42 0.03 16.05
N PHE A 162 -11.60 0.04 16.67
CA PHE A 162 -12.79 0.73 16.15
C PHE A 162 -12.65 2.26 16.28
N ILE A 163 -11.46 2.79 16.04
CA ILE A 163 -11.15 4.19 16.31
C ILE A 163 -11.04 4.91 14.96
N ARG A 164 -12.05 5.73 14.66
CA ARG A 164 -12.12 6.63 13.49
C ARG A 164 -10.91 7.57 13.37
N ASP A 165 -10.11 7.69 14.43
CA ASP A 165 -9.02 8.66 14.60
C ASP A 165 -7.67 8.22 13.99
N ASN A 166 -7.53 6.96 13.53
CA ASN A 166 -6.26 6.51 12.93
C ASN A 166 -6.02 7.03 11.50
N CYS A 167 -7.04 7.60 10.87
CA CYS A 167 -6.92 8.29 9.58
C CYS A 167 -6.89 9.80 9.84
N PHE A 168 -5.73 10.38 10.12
CA PHE A 168 -5.64 11.84 10.34
C PHE A 168 -6.13 12.67 9.13
N HIS A 169 -6.10 12.09 7.92
CA HIS A 169 -6.73 12.65 6.71
C HIS A 169 -8.26 12.75 6.82
N ASN A 170 -8.94 11.83 7.53
CA ASN A 170 -10.39 11.88 7.75
C ASN A 170 -10.83 13.06 8.65
N LEU A 171 -9.92 13.57 9.49
CA LEU A 171 -10.16 14.74 10.35
C LEU A 171 -10.11 16.03 9.52
N ILE A 172 -9.22 16.08 8.53
CA ILE A 172 -9.08 17.19 7.59
C ILE A 172 -10.21 17.19 6.55
N ASP A 173 -10.66 16.01 6.12
CA ASP A 173 -11.77 15.83 5.15
C ASP A 173 -13.18 15.91 5.77
N GLY A 174 -13.31 16.30 7.04
CA GLY A 174 -14.62 16.48 7.70
C GLY A 174 -15.41 15.18 7.95
N ARG A 175 -14.79 14.00 7.84
CA ARG A 175 -15.45 12.69 8.05
C ARG A 175 -15.80 12.41 9.53
N TRP A 176 -15.48 13.34 10.42
CA TRP A 176 -15.84 13.33 11.84
C TRP A 176 -17.33 13.60 12.11
N PHE A 177 -18.01 14.35 11.24
CA PHE A 177 -19.34 14.91 11.56
C PHE A 177 -20.54 14.09 11.06
N TYR A 178 -20.32 12.98 10.34
CA TYR A 178 -21.41 12.18 9.80
C TYR A 178 -21.21 10.70 10.09
N GLY A 179 -22.09 10.15 10.93
CA GLY A 179 -22.18 8.73 11.24
C GLY A 179 -22.87 8.46 12.57
N THR A 180 -24.17 8.78 12.65
CA THR A 180 -25.18 8.00 13.36
C THR A 180 -26.06 7.33 12.31
#